data_AF-A0A8S3Q8R9-F1
#
_entry.id   AF-A0A8S3Q8R9-F1
#
_cell.length_a   1.000
_cell.length_b   1.000
_cell.length_c   1.000
_cell.angle_alpha   90.00
_cell.angle_beta   90.00
_cell.angle_gamma   90.00
#
_symmetry.space_group_name_H-M   'P 1'
#
loop_
_entity.id
_entity.type
_entity.pdbx_description
1 polymer ?
#
loop_
_entity_poly.entity_id
_entity_poly.type
_entity_poly.pdbx_seq_one_letter_code
_entity_poly.pdbx_strand_id
1 'polypeptide(L)'
;MLYHFEYLPAGLFNRAQVRLQEFSDSAIIWKRGSFLRKNEHIALLHQNKDTEMVVKVQGPRPENILFLVHEVFEALINESFHGVRYDFSVPCPDCNNLMKRDPHMFTASMIRRALDLQAPFLQCLKYFHTISVGDLQSIMPPDTTQDYDIHLAHAVNDLMEFEQGKTLDIFISYCELDAPKDKSNVIHPEDVKQELLKENYKCYYPEAGKKYSTDLMAKSLIDSSIFVAFISNNYVSDQTCCNMFKFAKTTLRKPFILVAVGPDHEWKKSALGLLVSDVVFVNMIDSKKSVFANKMEELLGKVKEIYSVEVSNESPPCFISYCWKNSKDAVELGTK
;
A
#
# COMPACT_ATOMS: atom_id res chain seq x y z
N MET A 1 3.74 20.04 0.92
CA MET A 1 2.93 21.25 1.18
C MET A 1 3.77 22.50 0.92
N LEU A 2 3.18 23.54 0.35
CA LEU A 2 3.85 24.81 0.06
C LEU A 2 3.09 25.94 0.75
N TYR A 3 3.76 26.66 1.64
CA TYR A 3 3.24 27.79 2.38
C TYR A 3 3.58 29.09 1.65
N HIS A 4 2.58 29.96 1.51
CA HIS A 4 2.67 31.28 0.92
C HIS A 4 2.32 32.33 1.97
N PHE A 5 3.31 33.09 2.41
CA PHE A 5 3.14 34.19 3.36
C PHE A 5 3.03 35.51 2.61
N GLU A 6 2.15 36.42 3.07
CA GLU A 6 2.16 37.82 2.56
C GLU A 6 3.50 38.48 2.86
N TYR A 7 4.03 38.25 4.07
CA TYR A 7 5.41 38.50 4.44
C TYR A 7 5.83 37.43 5.47
N LEU A 8 7.07 36.92 5.38
CA LEU A 8 7.60 36.00 6.38
C LEU A 8 8.35 36.80 7.45
N PRO A 9 7.91 36.79 8.73
CA PRO A 9 8.61 37.49 9.78
C PRO A 9 10.04 36.97 9.96
N ALA A 10 10.99 37.89 10.12
CA ALA A 10 12.36 37.54 10.46
C ALA A 10 12.38 36.75 11.78
N GLY A 11 12.90 35.53 11.71
CA GLY A 11 13.03 34.65 12.87
C GLY A 11 11.87 33.69 13.12
N LEU A 12 10.72 33.78 12.40
CA LEU A 12 9.65 32.77 12.51
C LEU A 12 10.21 31.38 12.16
N PHE A 13 10.91 31.28 11.03
CA PHE A 13 11.53 30.03 10.59
C PHE A 13 12.57 29.51 11.59
N ASN A 14 13.43 30.38 12.12
CA ASN A 14 14.45 29.99 13.10
C ASN A 14 13.82 29.51 14.42
N ARG A 15 12.75 30.16 14.90
CA ARG A 15 12.01 29.71 16.09
C ARG A 15 11.31 28.38 15.85
N ALA A 16 10.77 28.16 14.66
CA ALA A 16 10.21 26.86 14.27
C ALA A 16 11.28 25.77 14.26
N GLN A 17 12.48 26.05 13.73
CA GLN A 17 13.61 25.12 13.79
C GLN A 17 13.98 24.74 15.23
N VAL A 18 13.98 25.71 16.15
CA VAL A 18 14.27 25.46 17.57
C VAL A 18 13.15 24.63 18.22
N ARG A 19 11.87 24.92 17.96
CA ARG A 19 10.76 24.09 18.50
C ARG A 19 10.75 22.67 17.94
N LEU A 20 11.16 22.49 16.69
CA LEU A 20 11.24 21.18 16.04
C LEU A 20 12.57 20.47 16.29
N GLN A 21 13.45 21.05 17.12
CA GLN A 21 14.79 20.53 17.35
C GLN A 21 14.78 19.10 17.92
N GLU A 22 13.80 18.78 18.76
CA GLU A 22 13.65 17.44 19.35
C GLU A 22 13.46 16.34 18.30
N PHE A 23 12.91 16.70 17.13
CA PHE A 23 12.69 15.78 16.01
C PHE A 23 13.77 15.90 14.93
N SER A 24 14.77 16.75 15.13
CA SER A 24 15.86 16.96 14.18
C SER A 24 17.12 16.25 14.65
N ASP A 25 17.83 15.61 13.72
CA ASP A 25 19.23 15.28 13.97
C ASP A 25 20.00 16.60 13.96
N SER A 26 20.54 17.00 15.11
CA SER A 26 21.28 18.26 15.32
C SER A 26 22.39 18.54 14.28
N ALA A 27 22.81 17.52 13.54
CA ALA A 27 23.78 17.61 12.45
C ALA A 27 23.26 18.22 11.14
N ILE A 28 21.94 18.29 10.91
CA ILE A 28 21.36 18.65 9.60
C ILE A 28 20.35 19.82 9.71
N ILE A 29 20.82 20.95 10.26
CA ILE A 29 20.09 22.23 10.32
C ILE A 29 20.95 23.31 9.65
N TRP A 30 20.35 24.12 8.79
CA TRP A 30 20.99 25.27 8.17
C TRP A 30 20.06 26.47 8.09
N LYS A 31 20.59 27.64 7.71
CA LYS A 31 19.86 28.92 7.73
C LYS A 31 18.51 28.91 7.00
N ARG A 32 18.37 28.11 5.94
CA ARG A 32 17.17 28.05 5.07
C ARG A 32 16.53 26.66 5.04
N GLY A 33 16.85 25.80 5.99
CA GLY A 33 16.27 24.46 6.00
C GLY A 33 16.60 23.63 7.22
N SER A 34 15.76 22.63 7.46
CA SER A 34 15.90 21.70 8.56
C SER A 34 15.48 20.31 8.08
N PHE A 35 16.21 19.31 8.54
CA PHE A 35 15.85 17.92 8.32
C PHE A 35 15.29 17.35 9.63
N LEU A 36 14.11 16.72 9.54
CA LEU A 36 13.44 16.10 10.68
C LEU A 36 13.31 14.60 10.45
N ARG A 37 13.47 13.82 11.51
CA ARG A 37 13.30 12.39 11.53
C ARG A 37 12.48 11.99 12.76
N LYS A 38 11.33 11.36 12.54
CA LYS A 38 10.45 10.89 13.61
C LYS A 38 9.74 9.63 13.14
N ASN A 39 9.80 8.53 13.92
CA ASN A 39 9.06 7.28 13.67
C ASN A 39 9.09 6.82 12.20
N GLU A 40 10.29 6.64 11.62
CA GLU A 40 10.51 6.28 10.21
C GLU A 40 10.11 7.31 9.15
N HIS A 41 9.50 8.42 9.56
CA HIS A 41 9.28 9.55 8.67
C HIS A 41 10.52 10.41 8.55
N ILE A 42 10.69 10.96 7.35
CA ILE A 42 11.71 11.91 6.97
C ILE A 42 11.00 13.15 6.45
N ALA A 43 11.29 14.32 7.03
CA ALA A 43 10.77 15.58 6.55
C ALA A 43 11.88 16.59 6.27
N LEU A 44 11.73 17.28 5.15
CA LEU A 44 12.58 18.39 4.73
C LEU A 44 11.76 19.67 4.77
N LEU A 45 12.15 20.56 5.68
CA LEU A 45 11.66 21.93 5.72
C LEU A 45 12.67 22.80 4.98
N HIS A 46 12.21 23.56 4.00
CA HIS A 46 13.07 24.42 3.21
C HIS A 46 12.40 25.76 2.89
N GLN A 47 13.10 26.84 3.18
CA GLN A 47 12.71 28.18 2.75
C GLN A 47 13.29 28.46 1.37
N ASN A 48 12.43 28.46 0.35
CA ASN A 48 12.84 28.67 -1.04
C ASN A 48 13.02 30.17 -1.35
N LYS A 49 12.03 30.98 -0.93
CA LYS A 49 12.03 32.45 -1.07
C LYS A 49 11.71 33.11 0.26
N ASP A 50 11.84 34.43 0.31
CA ASP A 50 11.52 35.19 1.52
C ASP A 50 10.03 35.14 1.90
N THR A 51 9.14 34.71 0.98
CA THR A 51 7.69 34.56 1.22
C THR A 51 7.18 33.13 1.06
N GLU A 52 8.05 32.17 0.70
CA GLU A 52 7.64 30.79 0.39
C GLU A 52 8.43 29.79 1.20
N MET A 53 7.70 28.87 1.84
CA MET A 53 8.27 27.74 2.58
C MET A 53 7.70 26.43 2.06
N VAL A 54 8.58 25.48 1.81
CA VAL A 54 8.26 24.15 1.32
C VAL A 54 8.48 23.15 2.43
N VAL A 55 7.46 22.31 2.68
CA VAL A 55 7.57 21.15 3.56
C VAL A 55 7.35 19.89 2.73
N LYS A 56 8.38 19.07 2.62
CA LYS A 56 8.33 17.75 1.96
C LYS A 56 8.44 16.69 3.03
N VAL A 57 7.55 15.71 3.00
CA VAL A 57 7.55 14.60 3.95
C VAL A 57 7.50 13.30 3.16
N GLN A 58 8.28 12.33 3.62
CA GLN A 58 8.29 10.96 3.15
C GLN A 58 8.16 10.04 4.35
N GLY A 59 7.31 9.02 4.25
CA GLY A 59 7.08 8.06 5.33
C GLY A 59 5.64 7.52 5.30
N PRO A 60 5.32 6.56 6.18
CA PRO A 60 3.99 5.96 6.25
C PRO A 60 2.97 6.97 6.78
N ARG A 61 2.01 7.44 5.97
CA ARG A 61 1.08 8.56 6.32
C ARG A 61 1.80 9.89 6.59
N PRO A 62 2.32 10.55 5.53
CA PRO A 62 3.13 11.78 5.65
C PRO A 62 2.36 12.97 6.25
N GLU A 63 1.02 12.93 6.22
CA GLU A 63 0.11 13.92 6.80
C GLU A 63 0.41 14.20 8.28
N ASN A 64 0.70 13.17 9.08
CA ASN A 64 0.92 13.32 10.52
C ASN A 64 2.09 14.27 10.86
N ILE A 65 3.19 14.19 10.11
CA ILE A 65 4.33 15.10 10.29
C ILE A 65 4.02 16.48 9.71
N LEU A 66 3.24 16.55 8.62
CA LEU A 66 2.77 17.83 8.09
C LEU A 66 1.91 18.57 9.13
N PHE A 67 1.04 17.87 9.85
CA PHE A 67 0.18 18.45 10.88
C PHE A 67 0.99 18.92 12.08
N LEU A 68 1.97 18.13 12.54
CA LEU A 68 2.89 18.55 13.60
C LEU A 68 3.63 19.84 13.23
N VAL A 69 4.16 19.90 11.99
CA VAL A 69 4.86 21.10 11.51
C VAL A 69 3.89 22.28 11.44
N HIS A 70 2.68 22.06 10.92
CA HIS A 70 1.64 23.08 10.82
C HIS A 70 1.25 23.65 12.20
N GLU A 71 0.99 22.79 13.18
CA GLU A 71 0.66 23.17 14.55
C GLU A 71 1.75 24.03 15.19
N VAL A 72 3.03 23.67 14.99
CA VAL A 72 4.16 24.47 15.50
C VAL A 72 4.19 25.87 14.88
N PHE A 73 3.94 25.99 13.58
CA PHE A 73 3.89 27.29 12.91
C PHE A 73 2.70 28.13 13.39
N GLU A 74 1.51 27.53 13.47
CA GLU A 74 0.30 28.18 14.00
C GLU A 74 0.50 28.68 15.43
N ALA A 75 1.02 27.83 16.31
CA ALA A 75 1.31 28.22 17.70
C ALA A 75 2.31 29.39 17.76
N LEU A 76 3.36 29.38 16.94
CA LEU A 76 4.34 30.47 16.91
C LEU A 76 3.75 31.78 16.37
N ILE A 77 2.89 31.70 15.37
CA ILE A 77 2.19 32.85 14.79
C ILE A 77 1.27 33.47 15.85
N ASN A 78 0.45 32.64 16.51
CA ASN A 78 -0.49 33.08 17.53
C ASN A 78 0.19 33.64 18.80
N GLU A 79 1.35 33.11 19.19
CA GLU A 79 2.08 33.60 20.38
C GLU A 79 2.87 34.88 20.10
N SER A 80 3.58 34.94 18.96
CA SER A 80 4.68 35.90 18.76
C SER A 80 4.52 36.84 17.56
N PHE A 81 3.69 36.48 16.57
CA PHE A 81 3.63 37.19 15.29
C PHE A 81 2.18 37.49 14.89
N HIS A 82 1.50 38.28 15.72
CA HIS A 82 0.15 38.76 15.47
C HIS A 82 0.06 39.52 14.14
N GLY A 83 -0.88 39.14 13.29
CA GLY A 83 -1.15 39.81 12.01
C GLY A 83 -0.40 39.25 10.80
N VAL A 84 0.34 38.14 10.94
CA VAL A 84 0.86 37.40 9.78
C VAL A 84 -0.29 36.70 9.08
N ARG A 85 -0.43 36.95 7.77
CA ARG A 85 -1.37 36.25 6.91
C ARG A 85 -0.63 35.30 6.00
N TYR A 86 -1.15 34.09 5.89
CA TYR A 86 -0.60 33.07 5.02
C TYR A 86 -1.70 32.16 4.48
N ASP A 87 -1.42 31.55 3.34
CA ASP A 87 -2.20 30.45 2.77
C ASP A 87 -1.24 29.30 2.46
N PHE A 88 -1.74 28.08 2.36
CA PHE A 88 -0.92 26.93 1.99
C PHE A 88 -1.56 26.17 0.84
N SER A 89 -0.73 25.43 0.12
CA SER A 89 -1.16 24.62 -1.00
C SER A 89 -0.71 23.18 -0.88
N VAL A 90 -1.61 22.29 -1.29
CA VAL A 90 -1.43 20.83 -1.30
C VAL A 90 -1.38 20.33 -2.75
N PRO A 91 -0.49 19.37 -3.06
CA PRO A 91 -0.44 18.80 -4.40
C PRO A 91 -1.68 17.94 -4.66
N CYS A 92 -2.11 17.92 -5.92
CA CYS A 92 -3.11 16.98 -6.42
C CYS A 92 -2.71 15.53 -6.10
N PRO A 93 -3.55 14.74 -5.39
CA PRO A 93 -3.26 13.35 -5.04
C PRO A 93 -2.95 12.50 -6.27
N ASP A 94 -3.77 12.58 -7.32
CA ASP A 94 -3.57 11.82 -8.56
C ASP A 94 -2.29 12.20 -9.30
N CYS A 95 -1.92 13.49 -9.32
CA CYS A 95 -0.66 13.91 -9.94
C CYS A 95 0.55 13.39 -9.14
N ASN A 96 0.42 13.32 -7.81
CA ASN A 96 1.46 12.82 -6.92
C ASN A 96 1.61 11.29 -7.06
N ASN A 97 0.50 10.56 -7.14
CA ASN A 97 0.48 9.11 -7.36
C ASN A 97 1.09 8.73 -8.72
N LEU A 98 0.83 9.53 -9.76
CA LEU A 98 1.45 9.36 -11.08
C LEU A 98 2.89 9.89 -11.16
N MET A 99 3.48 10.30 -10.03
CA MET A 99 4.83 10.87 -9.90
C MET A 99 5.17 11.92 -10.97
N LYS A 100 4.21 12.80 -11.29
CA LYS A 100 4.44 13.89 -12.25
C LYS A 100 5.41 14.90 -11.65
N ARG A 101 6.33 15.41 -12.47
CA ARG A 101 7.37 16.37 -12.03
C ARG A 101 6.80 17.71 -11.54
N ASP A 102 5.64 18.10 -12.05
CA ASP A 102 5.02 19.38 -11.74
C ASP A 102 3.52 19.19 -11.45
N PRO A 103 3.15 18.68 -10.26
CA PRO A 103 1.76 18.50 -9.88
C PRO A 103 1.02 19.83 -9.84
N HIS A 104 -0.29 19.79 -10.07
CA HIS A 104 -1.14 20.95 -9.76
C HIS A 104 -1.26 21.12 -8.25
N MET A 105 -1.26 22.35 -7.78
CA MET A 105 -1.34 22.71 -6.37
C MET A 105 -2.70 23.35 -6.10
N PHE A 106 -3.45 22.79 -5.16
CA PHE A 106 -4.71 23.33 -4.67
C PHE A 106 -4.44 24.20 -3.44
N THR A 107 -4.96 25.44 -3.41
CA THR A 107 -4.84 26.31 -2.22
C THR A 107 -5.88 25.93 -1.17
N ALA A 108 -5.52 26.04 0.10
CA ALA A 108 -6.40 25.71 1.22
C ALA A 108 -7.63 26.63 1.21
N SER A 109 -7.45 27.92 0.91
CA SER A 109 -8.55 28.88 0.71
C SER A 109 -9.58 28.41 -0.33
N MET A 110 -9.14 27.81 -1.44
CA MET A 110 -10.03 27.30 -2.48
C MET A 110 -10.74 26.02 -2.05
N ILE A 111 -10.05 25.12 -1.35
CA ILE A 111 -10.65 23.87 -0.85
C ILE A 111 -11.69 24.20 0.24
N ARG A 112 -11.37 25.08 1.18
CA ARG A 112 -12.32 25.57 2.21
C ARG A 112 -13.54 26.22 1.57
N ARG A 113 -13.36 27.09 0.58
CA ARG A 113 -14.48 27.68 -0.17
C ARG A 113 -15.32 26.64 -0.90
N ALA A 114 -14.70 25.57 -1.43
CA ALA A 114 -15.41 24.48 -2.07
C ALA A 114 -16.26 23.69 -1.06
N LEU A 115 -15.75 23.46 0.15
CA LEU A 115 -16.48 22.87 1.27
C LEU A 115 -17.68 23.74 1.69
N ASP A 116 -17.48 25.06 1.83
CA ASP A 116 -18.55 26.00 2.18
C ASP A 116 -19.68 26.00 1.14
N LEU A 117 -19.33 25.85 -0.14
CA LEU A 117 -20.28 25.75 -1.25
C LEU A 117 -20.80 24.32 -1.47
N GLN A 118 -20.41 23.36 -0.63
CA GLN A 118 -20.76 21.94 -0.75
C GLN A 118 -20.46 21.35 -2.14
N ALA A 119 -19.39 21.83 -2.78
CA ALA A 119 -18.95 21.31 -4.06
C ALA A 119 -18.33 19.92 -3.84
N PRO A 120 -18.81 18.86 -4.51
CA PRO A 120 -18.33 17.49 -4.26
C PRO A 120 -16.95 17.23 -4.87
N PHE A 121 -16.59 17.93 -5.95
CA PHE A 121 -15.36 17.70 -6.70
C PHE A 121 -14.67 19.00 -7.08
N LEU A 122 -13.33 18.94 -7.13
CA LEU A 122 -12.48 19.98 -7.69
C LEU A 122 -11.68 19.41 -8.86
N GLN A 123 -11.54 20.21 -9.92
CA GLN A 123 -10.80 19.83 -11.10
C GLN A 123 -9.38 20.41 -11.07
N CYS A 124 -8.39 19.56 -11.30
CA CYS A 124 -7.00 19.95 -11.52
C CYS A 124 -6.88 20.75 -12.83
N LEU A 125 -6.38 21.98 -12.79
CA LEU A 125 -6.28 22.82 -13.99
C LEU A 125 -5.17 22.40 -14.96
N LYS A 126 -4.16 21.66 -14.50
CA LYS A 126 -3.03 21.24 -15.35
C LYS A 126 -3.32 19.95 -16.12
N TYR A 127 -3.93 18.97 -15.46
CA TYR A 127 -4.11 17.61 -15.97
C TYR A 127 -5.57 17.16 -15.99
N PHE A 128 -6.51 18.04 -15.64
CA PHE A 128 -7.96 17.81 -15.69
C PHE A 128 -8.47 16.61 -14.86
N HIS A 129 -7.69 16.12 -13.88
CA HIS A 129 -8.15 15.14 -12.90
C HIS A 129 -9.28 15.73 -12.05
N THR A 130 -10.32 14.93 -11.83
CA THR A 130 -11.47 15.28 -10.98
C THR A 130 -11.27 14.60 -9.64
N ILE A 131 -11.07 15.39 -8.59
CA ILE A 131 -10.70 14.90 -7.26
C ILE A 131 -11.83 15.25 -6.30
N SER A 132 -12.14 14.34 -5.37
CA SER A 132 -13.14 14.62 -4.35
C SER A 132 -12.60 15.66 -3.36
N VAL A 133 -13.48 16.55 -2.90
CA VAL A 133 -13.10 17.54 -1.89
C VAL A 133 -12.76 16.85 -0.55
N GLY A 134 -13.37 15.70 -0.27
CA GLY A 134 -13.08 14.88 0.92
C GLY A 134 -11.64 14.36 0.95
N ASP A 135 -11.11 13.88 -0.19
CA ASP A 135 -9.72 13.41 -0.27
C ASP A 135 -8.71 14.56 -0.12
N LEU A 136 -9.09 15.76 -0.55
CA LEU A 136 -8.26 16.95 -0.33
C LEU A 136 -8.32 17.38 1.14
N GLN A 137 -9.48 17.27 1.79
CA GLN A 137 -9.66 17.56 3.20
C GLN A 137 -8.87 16.60 4.10
N SER A 138 -8.82 15.31 3.78
CA SER A 138 -8.04 14.32 4.56
C SER A 138 -6.54 14.60 4.57
N ILE A 139 -6.02 15.35 3.60
CA ILE A 139 -4.61 15.73 3.49
C ILE A 139 -4.33 17.11 4.11
N MET A 140 -5.36 17.95 4.29
CA MET A 140 -5.21 19.27 4.90
C MET A 140 -5.08 19.17 6.43
N PRO A 141 -4.37 20.10 7.10
CA PRO A 141 -4.39 20.21 8.55
C PRO A 141 -5.82 20.47 9.06
N PRO A 142 -6.27 19.78 10.12
CA PRO A 142 -7.60 19.98 10.68
C PRO A 142 -7.69 21.30 11.46
N ASP A 143 -8.71 22.10 11.16
CA ASP A 143 -8.99 23.35 11.89
C ASP A 143 -10.12 23.16 12.92
N THR A 144 -11.06 22.24 12.64
CA THR A 144 -12.26 22.01 13.44
C THR A 144 -12.32 20.57 13.97
N THR A 145 -13.12 20.35 15.01
CA THR A 145 -13.37 19.00 15.56
C THR A 145 -13.95 18.04 14.53
N GLN A 146 -14.75 18.53 13.57
CA GLN A 146 -15.31 17.71 12.50
C GLN A 146 -14.25 17.24 11.50
N ASP A 147 -13.20 18.03 11.27
CA ASP A 147 -12.09 17.63 10.41
C ASP A 147 -11.34 16.44 11.01
N TYR A 148 -11.14 16.43 12.34
CA TYR A 148 -10.52 15.30 13.04
C TYR A 148 -11.32 14.00 12.87
N ASP A 149 -12.65 14.06 12.90
CA ASP A 149 -13.50 12.90 12.66
C ASP A 149 -13.33 12.36 11.23
N ILE A 150 -13.15 13.25 10.25
CA ILE A 150 -12.89 12.88 8.85
C ILE A 150 -11.51 12.22 8.71
N HIS A 151 -10.47 12.77 9.34
CA HIS A 151 -9.14 12.14 9.36
C HIS A 151 -9.16 10.77 10.05
N LEU A 152 -9.94 10.63 11.13
CA LEU A 152 -10.10 9.37 11.83
C LEU A 152 -10.87 8.36 10.97
N ALA A 153 -11.97 8.77 10.32
CA ALA A 153 -12.71 7.92 9.41
C ALA A 153 -11.84 7.44 8.24
N HIS A 154 -11.05 8.34 7.66
CA HIS A 154 -10.06 8.00 6.63
C HIS A 154 -9.00 7.03 7.17
N ALA A 155 -8.47 7.27 8.37
CA ALA A 155 -7.53 6.37 9.03
C ALA A 155 -8.09 4.96 9.22
N VAL A 156 -9.34 4.86 9.66
CA VAL A 156 -10.03 3.59 9.88
C VAL A 156 -10.32 2.90 8.55
N ASN A 157 -10.74 3.65 7.54
CA ASN A 157 -10.95 3.12 6.18
C ASN A 157 -9.64 2.62 5.58
N ASP A 158 -8.53 3.36 5.70
CA ASP A 158 -7.21 2.91 5.27
C ASP A 158 -6.84 1.61 5.98
N LEU A 159 -7.04 1.53 7.30
CA LEU A 159 -6.77 0.31 8.08
C LEU A 159 -7.64 -0.86 7.60
N MET A 160 -8.93 -0.61 7.35
CA MET A 160 -9.83 -1.61 6.78
C MET A 160 -9.42 -2.00 5.36
N GLU A 161 -8.93 -1.08 4.54
CA GLU A 161 -8.39 -1.36 3.20
C GLU A 161 -7.06 -2.12 3.28
N PHE A 162 -6.21 -1.86 4.28
CA PHE A 162 -5.02 -2.66 4.56
C PHE A 162 -5.39 -4.08 5.00
N GLU A 163 -6.42 -4.24 5.84
CA GLU A 163 -6.97 -5.54 6.21
C GLU A 163 -7.65 -6.24 5.02
N GLN A 164 -8.35 -5.49 4.17
CA GLN A 164 -9.03 -5.98 2.98
C GLN A 164 -8.09 -6.15 1.77
N GLY A 165 -6.88 -5.60 1.82
CA GLY A 165 -5.82 -5.76 0.82
C GLY A 165 -5.35 -7.20 0.66
N LYS A 166 -5.87 -8.12 1.48
CA LYS A 166 -5.80 -9.57 1.29
C LYS A 166 -7.20 -10.17 1.23
N THR A 167 -7.93 -9.95 0.14
CA THR A 167 -9.18 -10.70 -0.11
C THR A 167 -8.91 -12.13 -0.54
N LEU A 168 -7.74 -12.39 -1.16
CA LEU A 168 -7.33 -13.68 -1.70
C LEU A 168 -5.90 -14.00 -1.24
N ASP A 169 -5.70 -15.18 -0.65
CA ASP A 169 -4.36 -15.63 -0.24
C ASP A 169 -3.61 -16.27 -1.41
N ILE A 170 -4.32 -16.96 -2.30
CA ILE A 170 -3.70 -17.78 -3.35
C ILE A 170 -4.43 -17.60 -4.68
N PHE A 171 -3.70 -17.23 -5.72
CA PHE A 171 -4.18 -17.28 -7.10
C PHE A 171 -3.70 -18.56 -7.77
N ILE A 172 -4.63 -19.41 -8.22
CA ILE A 172 -4.33 -20.66 -8.91
C ILE A 172 -4.44 -20.45 -10.42
N SER A 173 -3.34 -20.67 -11.15
CA SER A 173 -3.28 -20.66 -12.62
C SER A 173 -3.11 -22.07 -13.16
N TYR A 174 -4.02 -22.50 -14.03
CA TYR A 174 -3.98 -23.81 -14.69
C TYR A 174 -4.56 -23.69 -16.12
N CYS A 175 -4.23 -24.65 -16.99
CA CYS A 175 -4.81 -24.74 -18.33
C CYS A 175 -6.06 -25.63 -18.31
N GLU A 176 -7.13 -25.25 -19.02
CA GLU A 176 -8.39 -26.02 -19.06
C GLU A 176 -8.20 -27.47 -19.57
N LEU A 177 -7.20 -27.68 -20.46
CA LEU A 177 -6.87 -29.00 -21.00
C LEU A 177 -6.21 -29.94 -19.97
N ASP A 178 -5.66 -29.39 -18.89
CA ASP A 178 -5.05 -30.14 -17.79
C ASP A 178 -6.06 -30.52 -16.70
N ALA A 179 -7.32 -30.12 -16.85
CA ALA A 179 -8.44 -30.44 -15.97
C ALA A 179 -9.46 -31.37 -16.68
N PRO A 180 -9.09 -32.61 -17.04
CA PRO A 180 -10.00 -33.53 -17.69
C PRO A 180 -11.15 -33.92 -16.75
N LYS A 181 -12.34 -34.18 -17.33
CA LYS A 181 -13.54 -34.58 -16.58
C LYS A 181 -13.36 -35.93 -15.85
N ASP A 182 -12.47 -36.79 -16.32
CA ASP A 182 -12.14 -38.06 -15.70
C ASP A 182 -11.08 -37.88 -14.59
N LYS A 183 -11.55 -37.87 -13.34
CA LYS A 183 -10.76 -37.71 -12.10
C LYS A 183 -10.02 -38.97 -11.64
N SER A 184 -9.91 -39.98 -12.50
CA SER A 184 -9.46 -41.32 -12.10
C SER A 184 -7.94 -41.43 -12.01
N ASN A 185 -7.20 -40.74 -12.89
CA ASN A 185 -5.76 -40.94 -13.05
C ASN A 185 -4.90 -39.67 -13.00
N VAL A 186 -5.51 -38.49 -12.80
CA VAL A 186 -4.81 -37.20 -12.80
C VAL A 186 -5.18 -36.41 -11.55
N ILE A 187 -4.21 -35.73 -10.95
CA ILE A 187 -4.45 -34.78 -9.85
C ILE A 187 -5.18 -33.57 -10.42
N HIS A 188 -6.42 -33.35 -9.98
CA HIS A 188 -7.22 -32.25 -10.47
C HIS A 188 -6.87 -30.96 -9.70
N PRO A 189 -6.65 -29.81 -10.36
CA PRO A 189 -6.40 -28.53 -9.69
C PRO A 189 -7.50 -28.14 -8.68
N GLU A 190 -8.76 -28.52 -8.95
CA GLU A 190 -9.87 -28.38 -8.00
C GLU A 190 -9.67 -29.17 -6.70
N ASP A 191 -9.08 -30.36 -6.74
CA ASP A 191 -8.83 -31.16 -5.52
C ASP A 191 -7.78 -30.46 -4.63
N VAL A 192 -6.78 -29.81 -5.25
CA VAL A 192 -5.79 -28.98 -4.54
C VAL A 192 -6.45 -27.78 -3.88
N LYS A 193 -7.35 -27.10 -4.59
CA LYS A 193 -8.13 -25.98 -4.05
C LYS A 193 -8.98 -26.41 -2.85
N GLN A 194 -9.65 -27.55 -2.92
CA GLN A 194 -10.47 -28.04 -1.80
C GLN A 194 -9.62 -28.32 -0.55
N GLU A 195 -8.40 -28.83 -0.71
CA GLU A 195 -7.48 -29.02 0.41
C GLU A 195 -6.98 -27.69 0.99
N LEU A 196 -6.65 -26.73 0.13
CA LEU A 196 -6.24 -25.38 0.56
C LEU A 196 -7.37 -24.63 1.30
N LEU A 197 -8.63 -24.83 0.88
CA LEU A 197 -9.80 -24.29 1.58
C LEU A 197 -10.00 -24.94 2.97
N LYS A 198 -9.68 -26.24 3.13
CA LYS A 198 -9.72 -26.89 4.46
C LYS A 198 -8.69 -26.33 5.42
N GLU A 199 -7.54 -25.88 4.91
CA GLU A 199 -6.47 -25.23 5.68
C GLU A 199 -6.71 -23.71 5.88
N ASN A 200 -7.94 -23.21 5.64
CA ASN A 200 -8.37 -21.81 5.78
C ASN A 200 -7.78 -20.79 4.79
N TYR A 201 -7.17 -21.19 3.67
CA TYR A 201 -6.70 -20.24 2.65
C TYR A 201 -7.81 -19.85 1.68
N LYS A 202 -7.97 -18.55 1.40
CA LYS A 202 -8.90 -18.04 0.37
C LYS A 202 -8.26 -18.14 -1.02
N CYS A 203 -8.69 -19.12 -1.80
CA CYS A 203 -8.14 -19.37 -3.13
C CYS A 203 -9.03 -18.83 -4.26
N TYR A 204 -8.44 -18.11 -5.22
CA TYR A 204 -9.09 -17.82 -6.50
C TYR A 204 -8.82 -18.95 -7.49
N TYR A 205 -9.89 -19.49 -8.08
CA TYR A 205 -9.85 -20.56 -9.06
C TYR A 205 -10.73 -20.17 -10.27
N PRO A 206 -10.16 -20.04 -11.49
CA PRO A 206 -10.97 -19.75 -12.65
C PRO A 206 -11.87 -20.96 -12.99
N GLU A 207 -13.19 -20.78 -13.02
CA GLU A 207 -14.13 -21.82 -13.45
C GLU A 207 -14.05 -22.05 -14.97
N ALA A 208 -13.86 -23.31 -15.39
CA ALA A 208 -13.77 -23.69 -16.79
C ALA A 208 -15.06 -23.33 -17.56
N GLY A 209 -14.91 -22.65 -18.71
CA GLY A 209 -16.02 -22.36 -19.63
C GLY A 209 -16.67 -20.97 -19.50
N LYS A 210 -16.25 -20.12 -18.56
CA LYS A 210 -16.52 -18.68 -18.63
C LYS A 210 -15.27 -17.99 -19.14
N LYS A 211 -15.31 -17.42 -20.35
CA LYS A 211 -14.29 -16.46 -20.81
C LYS A 211 -14.31 -15.25 -19.88
N TYR A 212 -13.62 -15.33 -18.75
CA TYR A 212 -13.35 -14.16 -17.94
C TYR A 212 -12.53 -13.18 -18.79
N SER A 213 -12.87 -11.90 -18.73
CA SER A 213 -11.99 -10.86 -19.26
C SER A 213 -10.61 -11.04 -18.60
N THR A 214 -9.55 -10.95 -19.41
CA THR A 214 -8.16 -10.90 -18.93
C THR A 214 -7.99 -9.90 -17.79
N ASP A 215 -8.81 -8.85 -17.78
CA ASP A 215 -8.79 -7.78 -16.79
C ASP A 215 -9.25 -8.24 -15.40
N LEU A 216 -10.25 -9.13 -15.33
CA LEU A 216 -10.74 -9.68 -14.05
C LEU A 216 -9.71 -10.65 -13.45
N MET A 217 -9.06 -11.46 -14.29
CA MET A 217 -7.96 -12.33 -13.85
C MET A 217 -6.75 -11.52 -13.40
N ALA A 218 -6.41 -10.45 -14.13
CA ALA A 218 -5.32 -9.54 -13.75
C ALA A 218 -5.62 -8.83 -12.42
N LYS A 219 -6.86 -8.38 -12.21
CA LYS A 219 -7.30 -7.80 -10.94
C LYS A 219 -7.20 -8.80 -9.78
N SER A 220 -7.75 -10.00 -9.96
CA SER A 220 -7.68 -11.07 -8.96
C SER A 220 -6.23 -11.50 -8.67
N LEU A 221 -5.36 -11.44 -9.68
CA LEU A 221 -3.94 -11.67 -9.52
C LEU A 221 -3.29 -10.56 -8.69
N ILE A 222 -3.62 -9.29 -8.92
CA ILE A 222 -3.13 -8.14 -8.12
C ILE A 222 -3.58 -8.25 -6.66
N ASP A 223 -4.80 -8.73 -6.42
CA ASP A 223 -5.38 -8.84 -5.07
C ASP A 223 -4.86 -10.06 -4.28
N SER A 224 -4.15 -11.00 -4.93
CA SER A 224 -3.62 -12.22 -4.29
C SER A 224 -2.21 -12.05 -3.69
N SER A 225 -1.88 -12.68 -2.55
CA SER A 225 -0.49 -12.65 -2.04
C SER A 225 0.42 -13.64 -2.77
N ILE A 226 -0.01 -14.89 -2.96
CA ILE A 226 0.80 -15.96 -3.56
C ILE A 226 0.26 -16.40 -4.92
N PHE A 227 1.15 -16.55 -5.91
CA PHE A 227 0.81 -17.08 -7.23
C PHE A 227 1.20 -18.56 -7.37
N VAL A 228 0.23 -19.46 -7.53
CA VAL A 228 0.47 -20.89 -7.75
C VAL A 228 0.20 -21.25 -9.21
N ALA A 229 1.24 -21.66 -9.93
CA ALA A 229 1.16 -22.00 -11.35
C ALA A 229 1.30 -23.51 -11.57
N PHE A 230 0.28 -24.12 -12.17
CA PHE A 230 0.28 -25.50 -12.64
C PHE A 230 0.85 -25.53 -14.06
N ILE A 231 2.12 -25.90 -14.20
CA ILE A 231 2.83 -25.94 -15.48
C ILE A 231 2.74 -27.33 -16.07
N SER A 232 2.28 -27.39 -17.33
CA SER A 232 2.27 -28.56 -18.19
C SER A 232 2.72 -28.17 -19.61
N ASN A 233 2.80 -29.15 -20.51
CA ASN A 233 3.02 -28.88 -21.94
C ASN A 233 1.86 -28.07 -22.55
N ASN A 234 0.62 -28.30 -22.09
CA ASN A 234 -0.55 -27.56 -22.56
C ASN A 234 -0.54 -26.11 -22.06
N TYR A 235 -0.11 -25.88 -20.82
CA TYR A 235 0.03 -24.55 -20.23
C TYR A 235 1.00 -23.68 -21.02
N VAL A 236 2.12 -24.25 -21.48
CA VAL A 236 3.10 -23.56 -22.32
C VAL A 236 2.56 -23.26 -23.71
N SER A 237 1.65 -24.10 -24.23
CA SER A 237 1.04 -23.87 -25.54
C SER A 237 -0.01 -22.75 -25.55
N ASP A 238 -0.62 -22.45 -24.40
CA ASP A 238 -1.62 -21.38 -24.27
C ASP A 238 -0.94 -20.01 -24.02
N GLN A 239 -1.13 -19.10 -24.98
CA GLN A 239 -0.60 -17.75 -24.93
C GLN A 239 -1.16 -16.94 -23.75
N THR A 240 -2.41 -17.19 -23.34
CA THR A 240 -3.07 -16.46 -22.26
C THR A 240 -2.42 -16.77 -20.93
N CYS A 241 -2.23 -18.06 -20.65
CA CYS A 241 -1.51 -18.57 -19.48
C CYS A 241 -0.06 -18.06 -19.45
N CYS A 242 0.64 -18.13 -20.59
CA CYS A 242 2.00 -17.63 -20.71
C CYS A 242 2.13 -16.14 -20.41
N ASN A 243 1.20 -15.31 -20.91
CA ASN A 243 1.20 -13.87 -20.69
C ASN A 243 0.91 -13.54 -19.23
N MET A 244 -0.05 -14.23 -18.60
CA MET A 244 -0.35 -14.09 -17.17
C MET A 244 0.83 -14.46 -16.29
N PHE A 245 1.52 -15.57 -16.60
CA PHE A 245 2.72 -15.98 -15.87
C PHE A 245 3.84 -14.93 -15.98
N LYS A 246 4.09 -14.41 -17.19
CA LYS A 246 5.08 -13.35 -17.41
C LYS A 246 4.70 -12.07 -16.68
N PHE A 247 3.42 -11.71 -16.64
CA PHE A 247 2.94 -10.54 -15.93
C PHE A 247 3.12 -10.67 -14.40
N ALA A 248 2.77 -11.82 -13.83
CA ALA A 248 2.95 -12.12 -12.41
C ALA A 248 4.43 -12.04 -11.98
N LYS A 249 5.32 -12.63 -12.78
CA LYS A 249 6.75 -12.69 -12.46
C LYS A 249 7.50 -11.39 -12.76
N THR A 250 7.34 -10.82 -13.96
CA THR A 250 8.16 -9.69 -14.43
C THR A 250 7.62 -8.35 -13.96
N THR A 251 6.30 -8.16 -14.00
CA THR A 251 5.67 -6.87 -13.70
C THR A 251 5.32 -6.76 -12.22
N LEU A 252 4.63 -7.76 -11.66
CA LEU A 252 4.17 -7.73 -10.27
C LEU A 252 5.19 -8.26 -9.26
N ARG A 253 6.20 -9.02 -9.71
CA ARG A 253 7.24 -9.65 -8.87
C ARG A 253 6.67 -10.43 -7.68
N LYS A 254 5.53 -11.10 -7.88
CA LYS A 254 4.86 -11.84 -6.80
C LYS A 254 5.64 -13.09 -6.42
N PRO A 255 5.64 -13.50 -5.14
CA PRO A 255 6.12 -14.80 -4.76
C PRO A 255 5.26 -15.86 -5.45
N PHE A 256 5.91 -16.86 -6.07
CA PHE A 256 5.21 -17.88 -6.82
C PHE A 256 5.70 -19.29 -6.53
N ILE A 257 4.79 -20.26 -6.61
CA ILE A 257 5.05 -21.68 -6.46
C ILE A 257 4.71 -22.38 -7.77
N LEU A 258 5.62 -23.23 -8.22
CA LEU A 258 5.43 -24.03 -9.42
C LEU A 258 5.00 -25.45 -9.06
N VAL A 259 3.94 -25.91 -9.71
CA VAL A 259 3.47 -27.29 -9.63
C VAL A 259 3.53 -27.88 -11.03
N ALA A 260 4.36 -28.90 -11.23
CA ALA A 260 4.47 -29.56 -12.52
C ALA A 260 3.39 -30.63 -12.66
N VAL A 261 2.54 -30.52 -13.67
CA VAL A 261 1.43 -31.45 -13.98
C VAL A 261 1.49 -31.87 -15.45
N GLY A 262 0.95 -33.05 -15.75
CA GLY A 262 0.93 -33.63 -17.09
C GLY A 262 1.80 -34.89 -17.19
N PRO A 263 1.95 -35.46 -18.40
CA PRO A 263 2.68 -36.71 -18.62
C PRO A 263 4.20 -36.52 -18.70
N ASP A 264 4.69 -35.38 -19.21
CA ASP A 264 6.11 -35.20 -19.55
C ASP A 264 6.69 -33.85 -19.10
N HIS A 265 8.02 -33.77 -19.04
CA HIS A 265 8.79 -32.57 -18.68
C HIS A 265 9.22 -31.72 -19.89
N GLU A 266 8.59 -31.86 -21.05
CA GLU A 266 9.02 -31.16 -22.27
C GLU A 266 8.90 -29.64 -22.17
N TRP A 267 7.96 -29.15 -21.35
CA TRP A 267 7.79 -27.73 -21.02
C TRP A 267 9.08 -27.05 -20.52
N LYS A 268 10.05 -27.79 -19.96
CA LYS A 268 11.35 -27.25 -19.53
C LYS A 268 12.18 -26.67 -20.69
N LYS A 269 12.00 -27.18 -21.91
CA LYS A 269 12.71 -26.70 -23.10
C LYS A 269 12.13 -25.40 -23.66
N SER A 270 10.96 -24.99 -23.18
CA SER A 270 10.27 -23.80 -23.66
C SER A 270 10.84 -22.50 -23.08
N ALA A 271 10.45 -21.37 -23.66
CA ALA A 271 10.81 -20.05 -23.14
C ALA A 271 10.33 -19.83 -21.69
N LEU A 272 9.19 -20.42 -21.29
CA LEU A 272 8.77 -20.42 -19.89
C LEU A 272 9.68 -21.28 -19.04
N GLY A 273 10.06 -22.47 -19.50
CA GLY A 273 11.00 -23.35 -18.80
C GLY A 273 12.35 -22.68 -18.47
N LEU A 274 12.88 -21.89 -19.40
CA LEU A 274 14.10 -21.09 -19.18
C LEU A 274 13.88 -20.00 -18.11
N LEU A 275 12.70 -19.36 -18.10
CA LEU A 275 12.38 -18.36 -17.09
C LEU A 275 12.28 -18.95 -15.68
N VAL A 276 12.01 -20.25 -15.52
CA VAL A 276 11.85 -20.90 -14.22
C VAL A 276 12.92 -21.94 -13.90
N SER A 277 14.07 -21.89 -14.58
CA SER A 277 15.21 -22.78 -14.36
C SER A 277 15.69 -22.80 -12.90
N ASP A 278 15.61 -21.65 -12.23
CA ASP A 278 16.20 -21.45 -10.90
C ASP A 278 15.22 -21.74 -9.76
N VAL A 279 14.00 -22.20 -10.07
CA VAL A 279 12.90 -22.35 -9.09
C VAL A 279 12.58 -23.81 -8.81
N VAL A 280 12.49 -24.14 -7.52
CA VAL A 280 12.13 -25.49 -7.06
C VAL A 280 10.64 -25.74 -7.24
N PHE A 281 10.26 -26.57 -8.21
CA PHE A 281 8.87 -26.97 -8.46
C PHE A 281 8.46 -28.21 -7.65
N VAL A 282 7.18 -28.31 -7.29
CA VAL A 282 6.58 -29.52 -6.72
C VAL A 282 6.18 -30.43 -7.89
N ASN A 283 6.74 -31.63 -7.93
CA ASN A 283 6.46 -32.58 -9.01
C ASN A 283 5.18 -33.37 -8.70
N MET A 284 4.13 -33.17 -9.52
CA MET A 284 2.87 -33.91 -9.48
C MET A 284 2.61 -34.72 -10.76
N ILE A 285 3.62 -34.89 -11.62
CA ILE A 285 3.57 -35.76 -12.81
C ILE A 285 3.39 -37.22 -12.38
N ASP A 286 2.49 -37.95 -13.05
CA ASP A 286 2.16 -39.38 -12.85
C ASP A 286 1.83 -39.81 -11.41
N SER A 287 1.44 -38.86 -10.55
CA SER A 287 1.21 -39.14 -9.14
C SER A 287 -0.17 -39.80 -8.94
N LYS A 288 -0.16 -41.09 -8.59
CA LYS A 288 -1.36 -41.82 -8.11
C LYS A 288 -1.92 -41.14 -6.86
N LYS A 289 -3.23 -41.32 -6.58
CA LYS A 289 -3.92 -40.78 -5.37
C LYS A 289 -3.20 -41.07 -4.05
N SER A 290 -2.41 -42.14 -3.96
CA SER A 290 -1.62 -42.49 -2.76
C SER A 290 -0.45 -41.56 -2.46
N VAL A 291 0.08 -40.83 -3.45
CA VAL A 291 1.23 -39.92 -3.31
C VAL A 291 0.78 -38.46 -3.16
N PHE A 292 -0.50 -38.19 -3.43
CA PHE A 292 -1.11 -36.86 -3.35
C PHE A 292 -0.95 -36.21 -1.97
N ALA A 293 -1.17 -36.96 -0.89
CA ALA A 293 -1.04 -36.44 0.48
C ALA A 293 0.37 -35.91 0.78
N ASN A 294 1.42 -36.67 0.45
CA ASN A 294 2.81 -36.26 0.70
C ASN A 294 3.21 -35.05 -0.18
N LYS A 295 2.72 -34.98 -1.42
CA LYS A 295 2.98 -33.84 -2.31
C LYS A 295 2.19 -32.60 -1.93
N MET A 296 1.03 -32.78 -1.31
CA MET A 296 0.27 -31.70 -0.72
C MET A 296 0.99 -31.13 0.52
N GLU A 297 1.54 -31.98 1.38
CA GLU A 297 2.36 -31.53 2.51
C GLU A 297 3.58 -30.73 2.04
N GLU A 298 4.24 -31.15 0.95
CA GLU A 298 5.33 -30.39 0.33
C GLU A 298 4.88 -29.00 -0.17
N LEU A 299 3.69 -28.94 -0.80
CA LEU A 299 3.10 -27.68 -1.27
C LEU A 299 2.71 -26.77 -0.10
N LEU A 300 2.06 -27.31 0.92
CA LEU A 300 1.69 -26.59 2.15
C LEU A 300 2.91 -26.10 2.91
N GLY A 301 3.99 -26.89 2.94
CA GLY A 301 5.28 -26.47 3.51
C GLY A 301 5.82 -25.22 2.81
N LYS A 302 5.87 -25.23 1.46
CA LYS A 302 6.30 -24.06 0.67
C LYS A 302 5.38 -22.85 0.83
N VAL A 303 4.05 -23.07 0.90
CA VAL A 303 3.09 -21.99 1.15
C VAL A 303 3.33 -21.40 2.53
N LYS A 304 3.51 -22.21 3.58
CA LYS A 304 3.77 -21.77 4.96
C LYS A 304 5.12 -21.04 5.08
N GLU A 305 6.17 -21.50 4.40
CA GLU A 305 7.45 -20.79 4.36
C GLU A 305 7.28 -19.38 3.79
N ILE A 306 6.65 -19.24 2.62
CA ILE A 306 6.41 -17.94 1.99
C ILE A 306 5.51 -17.06 2.86
N TYR A 307 4.46 -17.64 3.46
CA TYR A 307 3.53 -16.91 4.32
C TYR A 307 4.20 -16.45 5.63
N SER A 308 5.06 -17.28 6.24
CA SER A 308 5.78 -16.93 7.47
C SER A 308 6.78 -15.79 7.29
N VAL A 309 7.38 -15.68 6.09
CA VAL A 309 8.23 -14.54 5.73
C VAL A 309 7.41 -13.25 5.67
N GLU A 310 6.17 -13.30 5.15
CA GLU A 310 5.28 -12.13 5.16
C GLU A 310 4.80 -11.75 6.57
N VAL A 311 4.42 -12.73 7.41
CA VAL A 311 3.88 -12.50 8.76
C VAL A 311 4.95 -11.98 9.74
N SER A 312 6.23 -12.26 9.51
CA SER A 312 7.32 -11.74 10.36
C SER A 312 7.46 -10.20 10.35
N ASN A 313 6.78 -9.51 9.42
CA ASN A 313 6.67 -8.05 9.37
C ASN A 313 5.36 -7.51 9.98
N GLU A 314 4.52 -8.35 10.61
CA GLU A 314 3.32 -7.88 11.29
C GLU A 314 3.67 -7.13 12.57
N SER A 315 3.29 -5.86 12.60
CA SER A 315 3.16 -5.11 13.84
C SER A 315 1.99 -5.69 14.65
N PRO A 316 2.05 -5.66 15.99
CA PRO A 316 1.08 -6.34 16.83
C PRO A 316 -0.38 -5.92 16.54
N PRO A 317 -1.36 -6.83 16.70
CA PRO A 317 -2.77 -6.63 16.32
C PRO A 317 -3.48 -5.53 17.13
N CYS A 318 -2.85 -5.04 18.19
CA CYS A 318 -3.27 -3.84 18.88
C CYS A 318 -2.06 -2.91 19.07
N PHE A 319 -2.22 -1.68 18.58
CA PHE A 319 -1.36 -0.57 18.96
C PHE A 319 -1.88 0.01 20.27
N ILE A 320 -1.19 -0.28 21.37
CA ILE A 320 -1.50 0.35 22.65
C ILE A 320 -0.87 1.74 22.65
N SER A 321 -1.68 2.75 22.30
CA SER A 321 -1.31 4.15 22.49
C SER A 321 -1.34 4.47 23.99
N TYR A 322 -0.17 4.40 24.64
CA TYR A 322 -0.02 4.69 26.06
C TYR A 322 0.57 6.09 26.26
N CYS A 323 -0.20 6.98 26.90
CA CYS A 323 0.30 8.25 27.41
C CYS A 323 0.62 8.10 28.90
N TRP A 324 1.88 8.29 29.28
CA TRP A 324 2.37 8.18 30.67
C TRP A 324 1.56 9.03 31.66
N LYS A 325 0.95 10.11 31.20
CA LYS A 325 0.14 11.02 32.03
C LYS A 325 -1.13 10.35 32.56
N ASN A 326 -1.79 9.53 31.73
CA ASN A 326 -3.04 8.85 32.09
C ASN A 326 -2.83 7.74 33.12
N SER A 327 -1.65 7.09 33.14
CA SER A 327 -1.33 6.08 34.16
C SER A 327 -1.01 6.70 35.50
N LYS A 328 -0.33 7.84 35.52
CA LYS A 328 -0.08 8.54 36.78
C LYS A 328 -1.39 8.95 37.43
N ASP A 329 -2.31 9.53 36.64
CA ASP A 329 -3.64 9.90 37.12
C ASP A 329 -4.47 8.65 37.51
N ALA A 330 -4.39 7.54 36.78
CA ALA A 330 -5.09 6.30 37.12
C ALA A 330 -4.55 5.61 38.39
N VAL A 331 -3.24 5.69 38.63
CA VAL A 331 -2.61 5.20 39.87
C VAL A 331 -2.96 6.12 41.04
N GLU A 332 -2.99 7.44 40.83
CA GLU A 332 -3.45 8.42 41.82
C GLU A 332 -4.94 8.26 42.14
N LEU A 333 -5.76 7.85 41.17
CA LEU A 333 -7.20 7.55 41.33
C LEU A 333 -7.49 6.14 41.86
N GLY A 334 -6.46 5.36 42.22
CA GLY A 334 -6.60 4.12 42.98
C GLY A 334 -6.82 2.85 42.16
N THR A 335 -6.59 2.89 40.85
CA THR A 335 -6.53 1.65 40.04
C THR A 335 -5.22 0.93 40.36
N LYS A 336 -5.31 -0.25 41.00
CA LYS A 336 -4.15 -1.10 41.31
C LYS A 336 -3.78 -2.02 40.17
#